data_AF-A0A9E0LQ92-F1
#
_entry.id   AF-A0A9E0LQ92-F1
#
_cell.length_a   1.000
_cell.length_b   1.000
_cell.length_c   1.000
_cell.angle_alpha   90.00
_cell.angle_beta   90.00
_cell.angle_gamma   90.00
#
_symmetry.space_group_name_H-M   'P 1'
#
loop_
_entity.id
_entity.type
_entity.pdbx_description
1 polymer ?
#
loop_
_entity_poly.entity_id
_entity_poly.type
_entity_poly.pdbx_seq_one_letter_code
_entity_poly.pdbx_strand_id
1 'polypeptide(L)'
;MAGNSAAPVKFSRLKYFPAHTKETAERFVSLFHRYAYIYRPFCSGAWISANEQWSLTDTEILKAIACVHPKAFIGTRSGKASKYAVLDIDAGSRYHSKEGLQKITSLLEKAGISEYNLYRSSESGGWHLYIFFDAPVSSKDLHRQLYHLLKLHDFEVAKGTLEIFPHPGENSVGQGLRLPLQPGFAWLNSNSLAVSEERDELSPTEALNKFVNDMECNVNPYHQFHRLKAYVEQVASTKQVIVARAANSTRMAEIIPIRRDLPEEGSAESIKEVKSVFKKLPPGIKCDVWLRGRQYYNHGLSGPSQRADAVLSLSHYLFYGDPERMVSPLGYGYEDERKWLMEELLRAKHHGQSKDISAGHSDGLKQIERAANWVPPHRRGQEARKYEFEVPVVWVMANAKRKATARQNIQAAVADFEEMGQPFSTRDLKLKTCCSTDTLAKHADLWKHAQERLSGVCLAADPGEYNAGVQATAKQSQPAAPLDPKIMPPGRLAARRIVYELKMRDQRQEAQKHEAAVRAEKGLDQEWMDRVNSLLKKDLSGGSPAQLKIQINLLARELLIAPSEEDWRWLSGHISSLKEQLLASGQPVQLVIGLMPPAS
;
A
#
# COMPACT_ATOMS: atom_id res chain seq x y z
N MET A 1 -52.97 -42.93 20.09
CA MET A 1 -53.33 -41.51 20.25
C MET A 1 -52.14 -40.68 19.82
N ALA A 2 -52.24 -40.02 18.67
CA ALA A 2 -51.18 -39.17 18.13
C ALA A 2 -51.17 -37.85 18.91
N GLY A 3 -50.06 -37.55 19.59
CA GLY A 3 -49.86 -36.29 20.28
C GLY A 3 -49.77 -35.15 19.27
N ASN A 4 -50.63 -34.16 19.43
CA ASN A 4 -50.60 -32.87 18.74
C ASN A 4 -49.18 -32.29 18.74
N SER A 5 -48.48 -32.31 17.60
CA SER A 5 -47.35 -31.41 17.38
C SER A 5 -47.93 -30.00 17.24
N ALA A 6 -47.86 -29.21 18.31
CA ALA A 6 -48.25 -27.80 18.26
C ALA A 6 -47.53 -27.14 17.08
N ALA A 7 -48.30 -26.49 16.19
CA ALA A 7 -47.76 -25.72 15.09
C ALA A 7 -46.72 -24.72 15.63
N PRO A 8 -45.58 -24.49 14.95
CA PRO A 8 -44.55 -23.59 15.44
C PRO A 8 -45.17 -22.20 15.65
N VAL A 9 -45.10 -21.71 16.89
CA VAL A 9 -45.62 -20.39 17.27
C VAL A 9 -45.02 -19.35 16.32
N LYS A 10 -45.86 -18.71 15.51
CA LYS A 10 -45.41 -17.67 14.58
C LYS A 10 -44.72 -16.57 15.39
N PHE A 11 -43.54 -16.16 14.95
CA PHE A 11 -42.79 -15.08 15.59
C PHE A 11 -43.63 -13.81 15.66
N SER A 12 -43.93 -13.36 16.87
CA SER A 12 -44.59 -12.09 17.12
C SER A 12 -43.52 -11.02 17.37
N ARG A 13 -43.28 -10.16 16.38
CA ARG A 13 -42.30 -9.07 16.50
C ARG A 13 -42.57 -8.21 17.73
N LEU A 14 -43.83 -7.84 17.97
CA LEU A 14 -44.24 -6.98 19.09
C LEU A 14 -43.94 -7.57 20.47
N LYS A 15 -43.77 -8.89 20.58
CA LYS A 15 -43.36 -9.55 21.82
C LYS A 15 -41.92 -9.20 22.22
N TYR A 16 -41.02 -9.06 21.24
CA TYR A 16 -39.59 -8.86 21.46
C TYR A 16 -39.14 -7.41 21.17
N PHE A 17 -39.83 -6.76 20.24
CA PHE A 17 -39.58 -5.41 19.75
C PHE A 17 -40.91 -4.64 19.69
N PRO A 18 -41.29 -3.92 20.76
CA PRO A 18 -42.53 -3.15 20.82
C PRO A 18 -42.62 -2.08 19.71
N ALA A 19 -43.81 -1.52 19.50
CA ALA A 19 -44.05 -0.58 18.41
C ALA A 19 -43.12 0.66 18.42
N HIS A 20 -42.71 1.12 19.61
CA HIS A 20 -41.83 2.28 19.75
C HIS A 20 -40.39 2.02 19.27
N THR A 21 -39.96 0.76 19.12
CA THR A 21 -38.61 0.41 18.58
C THR A 21 -38.61 0.17 17.09
N LYS A 22 -39.72 0.48 16.40
CA LYS A 22 -39.86 0.24 14.96
C LYS A 22 -38.73 0.88 14.17
N GLU A 23 -38.46 2.16 14.43
CA GLU A 23 -37.44 2.93 13.73
C GLU A 23 -36.03 2.39 14.01
N THR A 24 -35.70 2.12 15.29
CA THR A 24 -34.41 1.52 15.67
C THR A 24 -34.17 0.19 14.95
N ALA A 25 -35.18 -0.66 14.89
CA ALA A 25 -35.10 -1.95 14.19
C ALA A 25 -34.93 -1.76 12.68
N GLU A 26 -35.63 -0.81 12.06
CA GLU A 26 -35.46 -0.50 10.63
C GLU A 26 -34.04 0.01 10.34
N ARG A 27 -33.50 0.89 11.18
CA ARG A 27 -32.11 1.37 11.09
C ARG A 27 -31.10 0.23 11.18
N PHE A 28 -31.21 -0.63 12.19
CA PHE A 28 -30.34 -1.80 12.36
C PHE A 28 -30.41 -2.73 11.14
N VAL A 29 -31.62 -3.10 10.73
CA VAL A 29 -31.85 -4.06 9.65
C VAL A 29 -31.39 -3.50 8.29
N SER A 30 -31.37 -2.18 8.11
CA SER A 30 -30.85 -1.51 6.90
C SER A 30 -29.34 -1.66 6.68
N LEU A 31 -28.57 -2.03 7.72
CA LEU A 31 -27.12 -2.21 7.62
C LEU A 31 -26.75 -3.41 6.75
N PHE A 32 -27.59 -4.44 6.74
CA PHE A 32 -27.21 -5.76 6.25
C PHE A 32 -27.74 -6.00 4.83
N HIS A 33 -26.86 -6.54 3.98
CA HIS A 33 -27.25 -6.99 2.65
C HIS A 33 -28.11 -8.26 2.75
N ARG A 34 -29.11 -8.36 1.87
CA ARG A 34 -30.18 -9.36 2.01
C ARG A 34 -29.94 -10.66 1.27
N TYR A 35 -29.16 -10.63 0.19
CA TYR A 35 -28.92 -11.79 -0.66
C TYR A 35 -27.62 -12.49 -0.29
N ALA A 36 -27.51 -13.76 -0.71
CA ALA A 36 -26.34 -14.60 -0.47
C ALA A 36 -25.91 -14.64 1.02
N TYR A 37 -26.88 -14.59 1.93
CA TYR A 37 -26.62 -14.69 3.37
C TYR A 37 -26.06 -16.07 3.73
N ILE A 38 -25.40 -16.17 4.88
CA ILE A 38 -24.86 -17.42 5.40
C ILE A 38 -25.61 -17.81 6.67
N TYR A 39 -25.67 -19.10 6.96
CA TYR A 39 -26.27 -19.60 8.20
C TYR A 39 -25.49 -20.79 8.74
N ARG A 40 -25.45 -20.94 10.06
CA ARG A 40 -24.87 -22.09 10.76
C ARG A 40 -25.97 -22.79 11.55
N PRO A 41 -26.50 -23.93 11.08
CA PRO A 41 -27.49 -24.69 11.83
C PRO A 41 -26.98 -25.04 13.24
N PHE A 42 -27.82 -25.01 14.27
CA PHE A 42 -27.35 -25.31 15.63
C PHE A 42 -26.86 -26.76 15.79
N CYS A 43 -27.38 -27.68 14.98
CA CYS A 43 -26.95 -29.06 14.92
C CYS A 43 -25.67 -29.30 14.10
N SER A 44 -25.11 -28.25 13.47
CA SER A 44 -23.94 -28.36 12.59
C SER A 44 -22.87 -27.33 12.99
N GLY A 45 -21.60 -27.74 12.97
CA GLY A 45 -20.48 -26.85 13.28
C GLY A 45 -20.11 -25.88 12.14
N ALA A 46 -20.62 -26.08 10.92
CA ALA A 46 -20.16 -25.37 9.73
C ALA A 46 -21.12 -24.28 9.26
N TRP A 47 -20.57 -23.16 8.80
CA TRP A 47 -21.30 -22.11 8.09
C TRP A 47 -21.61 -22.53 6.65
N ILE A 48 -22.84 -22.33 6.21
CA ILE A 48 -23.35 -22.72 4.89
C ILE A 48 -23.89 -21.48 4.18
N SER A 49 -23.66 -21.37 2.86
CA SER A 49 -24.29 -20.33 2.03
C SER A 49 -25.76 -20.66 1.79
N ALA A 50 -26.64 -19.68 1.98
CA ALA A 50 -28.00 -19.77 1.48
C ALA A 50 -28.02 -19.67 -0.04
N ASN A 51 -29.12 -20.15 -0.63
CA ASN A 51 -29.36 -19.98 -2.05
C ASN A 51 -29.36 -18.48 -2.42
N GLU A 52 -28.66 -18.12 -3.50
CA GLU A 52 -28.41 -16.72 -3.87
C GLU A 52 -29.67 -15.96 -4.29
N GLN A 53 -30.70 -16.67 -4.76
CA GLN A 53 -32.00 -16.08 -5.11
C GLN A 53 -32.85 -15.78 -3.86
N TRP A 54 -32.50 -16.33 -2.69
CA TRP A 54 -33.25 -16.08 -1.47
C TRP A 54 -32.83 -14.77 -0.81
N SER A 55 -33.83 -13.97 -0.47
CA SER A 55 -33.66 -12.73 0.29
C SER A 55 -33.89 -12.97 1.78
N LEU A 56 -32.96 -12.53 2.61
CA LEU A 56 -33.06 -12.55 4.06
C LEU A 56 -34.07 -11.49 4.53
N THR A 57 -35.22 -11.96 5.03
CA THR A 57 -36.28 -11.07 5.52
C THR A 57 -35.90 -10.37 6.82
N ASP A 58 -36.47 -9.19 7.05
CA ASP A 58 -36.34 -8.47 8.33
C ASP A 58 -36.73 -9.35 9.52
N THR A 59 -37.73 -10.21 9.34
CA THR A 59 -38.20 -11.12 10.39
C THR A 59 -37.13 -12.13 10.80
N GLU A 60 -36.36 -12.68 9.85
CA GLU A 60 -35.29 -13.63 10.18
C GLU A 60 -34.11 -12.93 10.87
N ILE A 61 -33.77 -11.70 10.46
CA ILE A 61 -32.75 -10.89 11.15
C ILE A 61 -33.19 -10.61 12.60
N LEU A 62 -34.44 -10.17 12.79
CA LEU A 62 -34.98 -9.87 14.12
C LEU A 62 -35.09 -11.09 15.02
N LYS A 63 -35.43 -12.26 14.48
CA LYS A 63 -35.37 -13.53 15.22
C LYS A 63 -33.96 -13.85 15.68
N ALA A 64 -32.97 -13.67 14.80
CA ALA A 64 -31.57 -13.95 15.11
C ALA A 64 -31.06 -13.07 16.23
N ILE A 65 -31.25 -11.74 16.14
CA ILE A 65 -30.78 -10.81 17.17
C ILE A 65 -31.60 -10.84 18.45
N ALA A 66 -32.83 -11.36 18.43
CA ALA A 66 -33.61 -11.63 19.63
C ALA A 66 -33.22 -12.94 20.32
N CYS A 67 -32.24 -13.69 19.79
CA CYS A 67 -31.82 -15.00 20.28
C CYS A 67 -32.93 -16.07 20.26
N VAL A 68 -33.91 -15.93 19.36
CA VAL A 68 -35.06 -16.86 19.23
C VAL A 68 -35.18 -17.50 17.85
N HIS A 69 -34.14 -17.37 17.02
CA HIS A 69 -34.11 -18.04 15.73
C HIS A 69 -34.06 -19.56 15.97
N PRO A 70 -34.97 -20.36 15.38
CA PRO A 70 -35.21 -21.73 15.84
C PRO A 70 -34.19 -22.77 15.35
N LYS A 71 -33.37 -22.43 14.35
CA LYS A 71 -32.63 -23.44 13.57
C LYS A 71 -31.14 -23.17 13.43
N ALA A 72 -30.71 -21.91 13.50
CA ALA A 72 -29.39 -21.51 13.04
C ALA A 72 -28.96 -20.14 13.59
N PHE A 73 -27.66 -19.89 13.56
CA PHE A 73 -27.12 -18.54 13.53
C PHE A 73 -27.14 -18.00 12.11
N ILE A 74 -27.28 -16.68 11.97
CA ILE A 74 -27.35 -15.99 10.67
C ILE A 74 -26.15 -15.06 10.50
N GLY A 75 -25.65 -14.95 9.29
CA GLY A 75 -24.63 -13.99 8.89
C GLY A 75 -24.93 -13.44 7.50
N THR A 76 -24.33 -12.31 7.15
CA THR A 76 -24.56 -11.64 5.87
C THR A 76 -23.26 -11.37 5.15
N ARG A 77 -23.30 -11.47 3.83
CA ARG A 77 -22.20 -11.04 2.96
C ARG A 77 -22.31 -9.56 2.68
N SER A 78 -21.25 -8.98 2.14
CA SER A 78 -21.25 -7.57 1.77
C SER A 78 -22.03 -7.30 0.49
N GLY A 79 -22.81 -6.23 0.48
CA GLY A 79 -23.34 -5.66 -0.77
C GLY A 79 -22.27 -4.90 -1.56
N LYS A 80 -22.71 -4.08 -2.53
CA LYS A 80 -21.81 -3.18 -3.28
C LYS A 80 -21.29 -2.00 -2.44
N ALA A 81 -22.05 -1.60 -1.43
CA ALA A 81 -21.70 -0.56 -0.49
C ALA A 81 -22.07 -0.98 0.94
N SER A 82 -21.35 -0.45 1.92
CA SER A 82 -21.54 -0.71 3.34
C SER A 82 -21.45 0.59 4.14
N LYS A 83 -22.26 0.72 5.19
CA LYS A 83 -22.12 1.80 6.19
C LYS A 83 -21.17 1.44 7.32
N TYR A 84 -20.54 0.27 7.26
CA TYR A 84 -19.61 -0.17 8.29
C TYR A 84 -18.48 -1.03 7.72
N ALA A 85 -17.37 -1.07 8.45
CA ALA A 85 -16.36 -2.11 8.36
C ALA A 85 -16.27 -2.85 9.71
N VAL A 86 -15.75 -4.07 9.69
CA VAL A 86 -15.38 -4.84 10.87
C VAL A 86 -13.99 -5.40 10.67
N LEU A 87 -13.12 -5.16 11.64
CA LEU A 87 -11.91 -5.97 11.79
C LEU A 87 -12.24 -7.11 12.75
N ASP A 88 -12.22 -8.34 12.24
CA ASP A 88 -12.49 -9.55 13.00
C ASP A 88 -11.16 -10.11 13.52
N ILE A 89 -10.99 -10.10 14.84
CA ILE A 89 -9.79 -10.51 15.54
C ILE A 89 -10.09 -11.81 16.26
N ASP A 90 -9.64 -12.91 15.69
CA ASP A 90 -9.88 -14.24 16.25
C ASP A 90 -9.22 -14.43 17.62
N ALA A 91 -9.86 -15.23 18.46
CA ALA A 91 -9.27 -15.66 19.73
C ALA A 91 -7.98 -16.45 19.46
N GLY A 92 -6.89 -16.10 20.15
CA GLY A 92 -5.56 -16.68 19.92
C GLY A 92 -4.74 -15.98 18.82
N SER A 93 -5.34 -15.02 18.10
CA SER A 93 -4.59 -14.10 17.24
C SER A 93 -3.55 -13.32 18.04
N ARG A 94 -2.40 -13.02 17.44
CA ARG A 94 -1.40 -12.12 18.04
C ARG A 94 -1.94 -10.71 18.30
N TYR A 95 -3.04 -10.34 17.64
CA TYR A 95 -3.70 -9.05 17.80
C TYR A 95 -4.80 -9.08 18.88
N HIS A 96 -5.16 -10.27 19.39
CA HIS A 96 -6.08 -10.46 20.51
C HIS A 96 -5.37 -10.18 21.85
N SER A 97 -4.95 -8.94 22.02
CA SER A 97 -4.27 -8.42 23.21
C SER A 97 -4.47 -6.92 23.29
N LYS A 98 -4.20 -6.32 24.46
CA LYS A 98 -4.29 -4.87 24.62
C LYS A 98 -3.31 -4.14 23.70
N GLU A 99 -2.09 -4.64 23.61
CA GLU A 99 -1.04 -4.08 22.76
C GLU A 99 -1.39 -4.26 21.28
N GLY A 100 -1.93 -5.41 20.90
CA GLY A 100 -2.39 -5.70 19.55
C GLY A 100 -3.51 -4.77 19.10
N LEU A 101 -4.54 -4.62 19.94
CA LEU A 101 -5.65 -3.69 19.70
C LEU A 101 -5.15 -2.25 19.59
N GLN A 102 -4.32 -1.80 20.53
CA GLN A 102 -3.74 -0.45 20.50
C GLN A 102 -2.97 -0.17 19.21
N LYS A 103 -2.18 -1.14 18.73
CA LYS A 103 -1.49 -1.02 17.44
C LYS A 103 -2.47 -0.83 16.27
N ILE A 104 -3.57 -1.59 16.24
CA ILE A 104 -4.60 -1.46 15.20
C ILE A 104 -5.29 -0.10 15.30
N THR A 105 -5.76 0.28 16.48
CA THR A 105 -6.54 1.52 16.67
C THR A 105 -5.69 2.76 16.44
N SER A 106 -4.43 2.79 16.90
CA SER A 106 -3.52 3.90 16.60
C SER A 106 -3.18 4.01 15.12
N LEU A 107 -3.14 2.90 14.37
CA LEU A 107 -2.96 2.95 12.93
C LEU A 107 -4.19 3.49 12.21
N LEU A 108 -5.39 3.06 12.63
CA LEU A 108 -6.65 3.60 12.11
C LEU A 108 -6.76 5.10 12.36
N GLU A 109 -6.42 5.56 13.56
CA GLU A 109 -6.41 6.97 13.95
C GLU A 109 -5.44 7.79 13.08
N LYS A 110 -4.21 7.29 12.89
CA LYS A 110 -3.22 7.91 11.98
C LYS A 110 -3.73 8.01 10.54
N ALA A 111 -4.49 7.02 10.09
CA ALA A 111 -5.12 7.02 8.77
C ALA A 111 -6.39 7.90 8.71
N GLY A 112 -6.83 8.48 9.83
CA GLY A 112 -7.95 9.41 9.91
C GLY A 112 -9.29 8.79 10.29
N ILE A 113 -9.31 7.53 10.75
CA ILE A 113 -10.50 6.87 11.34
C ILE A 113 -10.41 7.01 12.86
N SER A 114 -11.28 7.82 13.46
CA SER A 114 -11.21 8.15 14.88
C SER A 114 -12.13 7.30 15.76
N GLU A 115 -13.26 6.87 15.22
CA GLU A 115 -14.32 6.22 16.01
C GLU A 115 -14.43 4.73 15.69
N TYR A 116 -14.62 3.93 16.74
CA TYR A 116 -14.85 2.49 16.63
C TYR A 116 -15.64 1.96 17.84
N ASN A 117 -16.21 0.77 17.69
CA ASN A 117 -16.86 0.03 18.77
C ASN A 117 -16.29 -1.39 18.86
N LEU A 118 -15.97 -1.84 20.08
CA LEU A 118 -15.37 -3.14 20.33
C LEU A 118 -16.38 -4.09 20.97
N TYR A 119 -16.54 -5.27 20.38
CA TYR A 119 -17.43 -6.31 20.87
C TYR A 119 -16.75 -7.66 20.90
N ARG A 120 -17.24 -8.57 21.76
CA ARG A 120 -17.01 -10.00 21.61
C ARG A 120 -17.97 -10.54 20.56
N SER A 121 -17.46 -11.31 19.60
CA SER A 121 -18.23 -11.78 18.44
C SER A 121 -19.05 -13.05 18.73
N SER A 122 -18.57 -13.89 19.64
CA SER A 122 -19.23 -15.12 20.10
C SER A 122 -18.60 -15.66 21.38
N GLU A 123 -19.11 -16.79 21.87
CA GLU A 123 -18.54 -17.53 23.01
C GLU A 123 -17.08 -18.00 22.78
N SER A 124 -16.60 -18.05 21.53
CA SER A 124 -15.19 -18.36 21.24
C SER A 124 -14.23 -17.28 21.74
N GLY A 125 -14.72 -16.09 22.10
CA GLY A 125 -13.90 -15.01 22.65
C GLY A 125 -13.28 -14.07 21.62
N GLY A 126 -13.45 -14.30 20.32
CA GLY A 126 -12.98 -13.39 19.26
C GLY A 126 -13.59 -11.99 19.38
N TRP A 127 -12.91 -10.98 18.86
CA TRP A 127 -13.35 -9.59 18.91
C TRP A 127 -13.75 -9.06 17.54
N HIS A 128 -14.85 -8.32 17.49
CA HIS A 128 -15.20 -7.49 16.35
C HIS A 128 -14.96 -6.02 16.68
N LEU A 129 -14.11 -5.36 15.89
CA LEU A 129 -13.93 -3.92 15.91
C LEU A 129 -14.78 -3.29 14.80
N TYR A 130 -15.95 -2.76 15.13
CA TYR A 130 -16.84 -2.10 14.18
C TYR A 130 -16.44 -0.65 13.97
N ILE A 131 -16.40 -0.24 12.71
CA ILE A 131 -16.13 1.13 12.26
C ILE A 131 -17.35 1.56 11.44
N PHE A 132 -18.14 2.50 11.95
CA PHE A 132 -19.35 2.98 11.28
C PHE A 132 -19.08 4.25 10.48
N PHE A 133 -19.84 4.45 9.40
CA PHE A 133 -19.78 5.62 8.53
C PHE A 133 -21.15 6.28 8.38
N ASP A 134 -21.18 7.61 8.30
CA ASP A 134 -22.41 8.40 8.15
C ASP A 134 -23.06 8.23 6.77
N ALA A 135 -22.27 7.82 5.77
CA ALA A 135 -22.71 7.48 4.42
C ALA A 135 -22.14 6.14 3.95
N PRO A 136 -22.84 5.41 3.05
CA PRO A 136 -22.33 4.17 2.49
C PRO A 136 -21.03 4.35 1.70
N VAL A 137 -20.04 3.51 1.98
CA VAL A 137 -18.77 3.43 1.26
C VAL A 137 -18.79 2.19 0.35
N SER A 138 -18.17 2.27 -0.83
CA SER A 138 -17.97 1.11 -1.71
C SER A 138 -17.30 -0.03 -0.95
N SER A 139 -17.95 -1.20 -0.86
CA SER A 139 -17.44 -2.34 -0.09
C SER A 139 -16.09 -2.82 -0.62
N LYS A 140 -15.89 -2.75 -1.95
CA LYS A 140 -14.62 -3.11 -2.59
C LYS A 140 -13.52 -2.11 -2.27
N ASP A 141 -13.82 -0.81 -2.30
CA ASP A 141 -12.81 0.21 -1.97
C ASP A 141 -12.48 0.14 -0.47
N LEU A 142 -13.49 0.01 0.39
CA LEU A 142 -13.33 -0.10 1.84
C LEU A 142 -12.44 -1.28 2.23
N HIS A 143 -12.72 -2.48 1.71
CA HIS A 143 -11.88 -3.65 1.92
C HIS A 143 -10.45 -3.42 1.45
N ARG A 144 -10.27 -2.93 0.21
CA ARG A 144 -8.96 -2.71 -0.40
C ARG A 144 -8.12 -1.71 0.39
N GLN A 145 -8.70 -0.58 0.80
CA GLN A 145 -7.95 0.44 1.54
C GLN A 145 -7.53 -0.06 2.93
N LEU A 146 -8.42 -0.73 3.66
CA LEU A 146 -8.08 -1.32 4.96
C LEU A 146 -7.04 -2.44 4.82
N TYR A 147 -7.17 -3.30 3.80
CA TYR A 147 -6.20 -4.35 3.51
C TYR A 147 -4.82 -3.77 3.18
N HIS A 148 -4.75 -2.77 2.30
CA HIS A 148 -3.50 -2.09 1.96
C HIS A 148 -2.89 -1.38 3.17
N LEU A 149 -3.69 -0.66 3.96
CA LEU A 149 -3.23 -0.03 5.20
C LEU A 149 -2.56 -1.06 6.11
N LEU A 150 -3.27 -2.13 6.43
CA LEU A 150 -2.78 -3.18 7.31
C LEU A 150 -1.51 -3.85 6.74
N LYS A 151 -1.48 -4.19 5.45
CA LYS A 151 -0.30 -4.79 4.82
C LYS A 151 0.91 -3.87 4.73
N LEU A 152 0.71 -2.56 4.50
CA LEU A 152 1.81 -1.59 4.46
C LEU A 152 2.53 -1.47 5.81
N HIS A 153 1.82 -1.73 6.90
CA HIS A 153 2.33 -1.76 8.27
C HIS A 153 2.50 -3.18 8.83
N ASP A 154 2.68 -4.18 7.94
CA ASP A 154 3.07 -5.56 8.26
C ASP A 154 2.09 -6.31 9.19
N PHE A 155 0.80 -5.98 9.12
CA PHE A 155 -0.24 -6.78 9.73
C PHE A 155 -0.50 -8.06 8.91
N GLU A 156 -0.58 -9.17 9.62
CA GLU A 156 -0.94 -10.47 9.08
C GLU A 156 -2.45 -10.56 8.93
N VAL A 157 -2.96 -9.95 7.86
CA VAL A 157 -4.35 -10.15 7.43
C VAL A 157 -4.46 -11.53 6.81
N ALA A 158 -5.13 -12.44 7.53
CA ALA A 158 -5.37 -13.83 7.18
C ALA A 158 -6.51 -14.40 8.04
N LYS A 159 -7.17 -15.43 7.50
CA LYS A 159 -8.22 -16.17 8.21
C LYS A 159 -7.69 -16.83 9.48
N GLY A 160 -8.42 -16.74 10.59
CA GLY A 160 -7.99 -17.28 11.88
C GLY A 160 -7.06 -16.35 12.68
N THR A 161 -6.81 -15.13 12.17
CA THR A 161 -5.91 -14.15 12.80
C THR A 161 -6.53 -12.76 12.81
N LEU A 162 -6.71 -12.17 11.62
CA LEU A 162 -7.26 -10.82 11.42
C LEU A 162 -7.94 -10.79 10.05
N GLU A 163 -9.26 -10.78 10.04
CA GLU A 163 -10.07 -10.69 8.82
C GLU A 163 -10.72 -9.30 8.69
N ILE A 164 -11.03 -8.88 7.46
CA ILE A 164 -11.58 -7.55 7.16
C ILE A 164 -12.93 -7.72 6.48
N PHE A 165 -13.96 -7.16 7.09
CA PHE A 165 -15.29 -7.07 6.51
C PHE A 165 -15.65 -5.60 6.24
N PRO A 166 -16.36 -5.27 5.14
CA PRO A 166 -16.84 -6.18 4.09
C PRO A 166 -15.69 -6.90 3.37
N HIS A 167 -15.93 -8.15 2.95
CA HIS A 167 -14.97 -8.94 2.16
C HIS A 167 -15.60 -9.32 0.82
N PRO A 168 -15.70 -8.38 -0.14
CA PRO A 168 -16.19 -8.71 -1.47
C PRO A 168 -15.20 -9.65 -2.15
N GLY A 169 -15.69 -10.73 -2.76
CA GLY A 169 -14.84 -11.60 -3.56
C GLY A 169 -14.43 -10.90 -4.86
N GLU A 170 -13.32 -11.34 -5.46
CA GLU A 170 -12.94 -10.86 -6.79
C GLU A 170 -13.78 -11.54 -7.88
N ASN A 171 -13.82 -12.88 -7.83
CA ASN A 171 -14.61 -13.74 -8.71
C ASN A 171 -15.59 -14.64 -7.92
N SER A 172 -15.87 -14.28 -6.67
CA SER A 172 -16.76 -15.03 -5.78
C SER A 172 -17.71 -14.07 -5.03
N VAL A 173 -18.71 -14.63 -4.35
CA VAL A 173 -19.62 -13.87 -3.49
C VAL A 173 -18.94 -13.29 -2.22
N GLY A 174 -17.64 -13.54 -2.03
CA GLY A 174 -16.85 -13.02 -0.90
C GLY A 174 -16.96 -13.88 0.36
N GLN A 175 -16.67 -13.30 1.52
CA GLN A 175 -16.91 -13.91 2.84
C GLN A 175 -18.11 -13.25 3.54
N GLY A 176 -18.77 -14.00 4.42
CA GLY A 176 -19.91 -13.52 5.20
C GLY A 176 -19.53 -13.38 6.67
N LEU A 177 -20.12 -12.39 7.32
CA LEU A 177 -19.92 -12.12 8.74
C LEU A 177 -21.17 -12.48 9.52
N ARG A 178 -21.02 -13.14 10.68
CA ARG A 178 -22.11 -13.39 11.62
C ARG A 178 -22.78 -12.06 12.02
N LEU A 179 -24.11 -12.01 12.03
CA LEU A 179 -24.83 -10.83 12.51
C LEU A 179 -24.48 -10.55 13.99
N PRO A 180 -24.32 -9.27 14.39
CA PRO A 180 -24.13 -8.91 15.79
C PRO A 180 -25.37 -9.26 16.62
N LEU A 181 -25.27 -9.15 17.94
CA LEU A 181 -26.38 -9.38 18.90
C LEU A 181 -26.96 -10.80 18.97
N GLN A 182 -26.32 -11.77 18.33
CA GLN A 182 -26.63 -13.20 18.50
C GLN A 182 -25.94 -13.77 19.75
N PRO A 183 -26.34 -14.95 20.26
CA PRO A 183 -25.79 -15.53 21.49
C PRO A 183 -24.25 -15.52 21.58
N GLY A 184 -23.74 -15.19 22.76
CA GLY A 184 -22.31 -15.00 23.02
C GLY A 184 -21.73 -13.66 22.57
N PHE A 185 -22.52 -12.77 21.97
CA PHE A 185 -22.11 -11.38 21.73
C PHE A 185 -21.99 -10.61 23.05
N ALA A 186 -21.03 -9.71 23.18
CA ALA A 186 -20.88 -8.89 24.37
C ALA A 186 -20.25 -7.54 24.06
N TRP A 187 -20.58 -6.52 24.85
CA TRP A 187 -19.89 -5.23 24.80
C TRP A 187 -18.60 -5.30 25.61
N LEU A 188 -17.52 -4.80 25.04
CA LEU A 188 -16.21 -4.79 25.69
C LEU A 188 -15.78 -3.35 25.99
N ASN A 189 -15.16 -3.16 27.15
CA ASN A 189 -14.48 -1.90 27.44
C ASN A 189 -13.15 -1.86 26.68
N SER A 190 -12.92 -0.85 25.84
CA SER A 190 -11.70 -0.75 25.02
C SER A 190 -10.41 -0.62 25.84
N ASN A 191 -10.48 -0.12 27.08
CA ASN A 191 -9.30 0.08 27.92
C ASN A 191 -8.94 -1.13 28.78
N SER A 192 -9.94 -1.82 29.34
CA SER A 192 -9.74 -2.99 30.20
C SER A 192 -9.89 -4.32 29.46
N LEU A 193 -10.52 -4.32 28.29
CA LEU A 193 -10.93 -5.49 27.50
C LEU A 193 -11.90 -6.44 28.24
N ALA A 194 -12.38 -6.02 29.41
CA ALA A 194 -13.37 -6.76 30.16
C ALA A 194 -14.73 -6.63 29.49
N VAL A 195 -15.54 -7.69 29.62
CA VAL A 195 -16.96 -7.63 29.26
C VAL A 195 -17.64 -6.61 30.16
N SER A 196 -18.24 -5.58 29.55
CA SER A 196 -19.05 -4.61 30.27
C SER A 196 -20.48 -5.14 30.43
N GLU A 197 -21.03 -5.73 29.37
CA GLU A 197 -22.40 -6.24 29.32
C GLU A 197 -22.49 -7.44 28.39
N GLU A 198 -23.11 -8.52 28.87
CA GLU A 198 -23.40 -9.71 28.06
C GLU A 198 -24.70 -9.51 27.27
N ARG A 199 -24.72 -9.88 25.98
CA ARG A 199 -25.96 -9.80 25.19
C ARG A 199 -27.08 -10.59 25.84
N ASP A 200 -26.78 -11.76 26.37
CA ASP A 200 -27.79 -12.69 26.89
C ASP A 200 -28.42 -12.22 28.22
N GLU A 201 -27.84 -11.19 28.87
CA GLU A 201 -28.38 -10.53 30.06
C GLU A 201 -29.35 -9.38 29.73
N LEU A 202 -29.36 -8.91 28.48
CA LEU A 202 -30.20 -7.81 28.01
C LEU A 202 -31.47 -8.32 27.33
N SER A 203 -32.57 -7.58 27.48
CA SER A 203 -33.73 -7.82 26.62
C SER A 203 -33.38 -7.53 25.15
N PRO A 204 -34.07 -8.15 24.17
CA PRO A 204 -33.83 -7.86 22.75
C PRO A 204 -33.93 -6.37 22.41
N THR A 205 -34.85 -5.64 23.06
CA THR A 205 -35.04 -4.21 22.86
C THR A 205 -33.87 -3.39 23.39
N GLU A 206 -33.38 -3.68 24.60
CA GLU A 206 -32.22 -2.98 25.19
C GLU A 206 -30.96 -3.21 24.35
N ALA A 207 -30.70 -4.47 23.98
CA ALA A 207 -29.54 -4.82 23.15
C ALA A 207 -29.57 -4.12 21.77
N LEU A 208 -30.74 -4.08 21.13
CA LEU A 208 -30.94 -3.40 19.86
C LEU A 208 -30.70 -1.89 19.99
N ASN A 209 -31.32 -1.24 20.98
CA ASN A 209 -31.16 0.19 21.21
C ASN A 209 -29.70 0.54 21.50
N LYS A 210 -29.02 -0.26 22.32
CA LYS A 210 -27.61 -0.05 22.66
C LYS A 210 -26.70 -0.11 21.43
N PHE A 211 -26.83 -1.16 20.61
CA PHE A 211 -26.02 -1.27 19.39
C PHE A 211 -26.28 -0.14 18.39
N VAL A 212 -27.55 0.28 18.23
CA VAL A 212 -27.89 1.40 17.35
C VAL A 212 -27.35 2.72 17.89
N ASN A 213 -27.36 2.93 19.21
CA ASN A 213 -26.72 4.09 19.83
C ASN A 213 -25.20 4.08 19.56
N ASP A 214 -24.53 2.94 19.71
CA ASP A 214 -23.09 2.81 19.41
C ASP A 214 -22.78 3.14 17.95
N MET A 215 -23.66 2.73 17.03
CA MET A 215 -23.57 3.03 15.60
C MET A 215 -23.73 4.53 15.31
N GLU A 216 -24.59 5.23 16.04
CA GLU A 216 -24.94 6.63 15.78
C GLU A 216 -24.03 7.62 16.51
N CYS A 217 -23.58 7.29 17.72
CA CYS A 217 -22.69 8.14 18.51
C CYS A 217 -21.23 8.09 18.03
N ASN A 218 -20.76 6.91 17.58
CA ASN A 218 -19.37 6.68 17.22
C ASN A 218 -19.24 6.49 15.70
N VAL A 219 -19.76 7.46 14.94
CA VAL A 219 -19.80 7.43 13.48
C VAL A 219 -18.66 8.26 12.87
N ASN A 220 -17.97 7.67 11.89
CA ASN A 220 -16.93 8.35 11.14
C ASN A 220 -17.56 9.07 9.94
N PRO A 221 -17.36 10.39 9.77
CA PRO A 221 -17.83 11.09 8.59
C PRO A 221 -17.23 10.52 7.29
N TYR A 222 -17.97 10.53 6.19
CA TYR A 222 -17.53 9.95 4.91
C TYR A 222 -16.19 10.50 4.41
N HIS A 223 -15.88 11.77 4.70
CA HIS A 223 -14.61 12.38 4.32
C HIS A 223 -13.40 11.77 5.06
N GLN A 224 -13.59 11.12 6.21
CA GLN A 224 -12.53 10.36 6.90
C GLN A 224 -12.11 9.13 6.09
N PHE A 225 -13.03 8.47 5.37
CA PHE A 225 -12.65 7.41 4.43
C PHE A 225 -11.75 7.94 3.29
N HIS A 226 -12.01 9.15 2.80
CA HIS A 226 -11.13 9.79 1.82
C HIS A 226 -9.74 10.12 2.39
N ARG A 227 -9.66 10.50 3.68
CA ARG A 227 -8.38 10.68 4.38
C ARG A 227 -7.61 9.37 4.50
N LEU A 228 -8.28 8.27 4.87
CA LEU A 228 -7.71 6.92 4.88
C LEU A 228 -7.12 6.57 3.52
N LYS A 229 -7.88 6.78 2.45
CA LYS A 229 -7.42 6.50 1.09
C LYS A 229 -6.19 7.34 0.71
N ALA A 230 -6.23 8.65 0.96
CA ALA A 230 -5.10 9.54 0.68
C ALA A 230 -3.84 9.14 1.48
N TYR A 231 -4.04 8.76 2.75
CA TYR A 231 -2.96 8.28 3.60
C TYR A 231 -2.33 6.99 3.05
N VAL A 232 -3.15 6.01 2.67
CA VAL A 232 -2.67 4.75 2.06
C VAL A 232 -1.89 5.02 0.77
N GLU A 233 -2.39 5.88 -0.11
CA GLU A 233 -1.71 6.27 -1.35
C GLU A 233 -0.36 6.96 -1.07
N GLN A 234 -0.32 7.88 -0.11
CA GLN A 234 0.91 8.57 0.31
C GLN A 234 1.93 7.60 0.91
N VAL A 235 1.51 6.70 1.79
CA VAL A 235 2.37 5.71 2.43
C VAL A 235 2.93 4.74 1.39
N ALA A 236 2.08 4.22 0.50
CA ALA A 236 2.50 3.34 -0.58
C ALA A 236 3.52 4.01 -1.51
N SER A 237 3.26 5.25 -1.93
CA SER A 237 4.18 6.04 -2.76
C SER A 237 5.53 6.26 -2.05
N THR A 238 5.48 6.62 -0.76
CA THR A 238 6.68 6.83 0.06
C THR A 238 7.51 5.56 0.16
N LYS A 239 6.88 4.41 0.43
CA LYS A 239 7.54 3.11 0.47
C LYS A 239 8.18 2.78 -0.88
N GLN A 240 7.47 3.00 -1.99
CA GLN A 240 8.02 2.79 -3.34
C GLN A 240 9.25 3.65 -3.62
N VAL A 241 9.22 4.94 -3.26
CA VAL A 241 10.37 5.85 -3.41
C VAL A 241 11.57 5.37 -2.58
N ILE A 242 11.33 4.94 -1.33
CA ILE A 242 12.38 4.41 -0.46
C ILE A 242 13.00 3.14 -1.04
N VAL A 243 12.16 2.19 -1.47
CA VAL A 243 12.60 0.94 -2.11
C VAL A 243 13.40 1.23 -3.37
N ALA A 244 12.91 2.10 -4.25
CA ALA A 244 13.61 2.49 -5.47
C ALA A 244 14.95 3.18 -5.17
N ARG A 245 15.01 4.03 -4.14
CA ARG A 245 16.27 4.68 -3.72
C ARG A 245 17.27 3.66 -3.17
N ALA A 246 16.81 2.72 -2.36
CA ALA A 246 17.65 1.64 -1.82
C ALA A 246 18.21 0.75 -2.95
N ALA A 247 17.36 0.40 -3.93
CA ALA A 247 17.76 -0.34 -5.13
C ALA A 247 18.68 0.47 -6.07
N ASN A 248 18.53 1.79 -6.19
CA ASN A 248 19.45 2.58 -7.02
C ASN A 248 20.82 2.79 -6.35
N SER A 249 20.89 2.77 -5.01
CA SER A 249 22.15 2.68 -4.26
C SER A 249 22.89 1.34 -4.45
N THR A 250 22.37 0.44 -5.29
CA THR A 250 22.69 -0.99 -5.31
C THR A 250 23.45 -1.43 -6.57
N ARG A 251 24.03 -0.51 -7.36
CA ARG A 251 25.03 -0.89 -8.38
C ARG A 251 26.26 -1.47 -7.70
N MET A 252 26.29 -2.82 -7.62
CA MET A 252 27.39 -3.71 -7.22
C MET A 252 28.41 -3.05 -6.28
N ALA A 253 28.04 -2.90 -5.01
CA ALA A 253 29.03 -2.57 -4.00
C ALA A 253 29.95 -3.78 -3.82
N GLU A 254 31.25 -3.62 -4.05
CA GLU A 254 32.25 -4.64 -3.72
C GLU A 254 32.09 -5.06 -2.25
N ILE A 255 32.19 -6.37 -1.98
CA ILE A 255 32.20 -6.89 -0.60
C ILE A 255 33.51 -6.44 0.03
N ILE A 256 33.46 -5.33 0.75
CA ILE A 256 34.58 -4.81 1.52
C ILE A 256 34.45 -5.37 2.94
N PRO A 257 35.45 -6.13 3.44
CA PRO A 257 35.44 -6.61 4.81
C PRO A 257 35.29 -5.44 5.78
N ILE A 258 34.22 -5.47 6.57
CA ILE A 258 34.08 -4.56 7.71
C ILE A 258 35.07 -5.07 8.76
N ARG A 259 36.23 -4.43 8.86
CA ARG A 259 37.30 -4.84 9.78
C ARG A 259 36.74 -4.94 11.21
N ARG A 260 37.10 -6.02 11.92
CA ARG A 260 36.85 -6.16 13.37
C ARG A 260 37.61 -5.12 14.19
N ASP A 261 38.65 -4.51 13.62
CA ASP A 261 39.50 -3.51 14.26
C ASP A 261 38.87 -2.11 14.22
N LEU A 262 37.59 -2.03 14.58
CA LEU A 262 36.99 -0.72 14.83
C LEU A 262 37.61 -0.16 16.12
N PRO A 263 37.90 1.15 16.14
CA PRO A 263 38.37 1.81 17.36
C PRO A 263 37.42 1.55 18.54
N GLU A 264 37.95 1.49 19.76
CA GLU A 264 37.15 1.37 20.99
C GLU A 264 36.04 2.44 21.03
N GLU A 265 34.89 2.13 21.65
CA GLU A 265 33.77 3.07 21.76
C GLU A 265 34.24 4.44 22.28
N GLY A 266 34.05 5.49 21.48
CA GLY A 266 34.46 6.85 21.82
C GLY A 266 35.89 7.22 21.42
N SER A 267 36.52 6.48 20.51
CA SER A 267 37.85 6.81 19.99
C SER A 267 37.95 8.24 19.44
N ALA A 268 39.12 8.85 19.63
CA ALA A 268 39.39 10.20 19.15
C ALA A 268 39.28 10.32 17.62
N GLU A 269 39.63 9.25 16.91
CA GLU A 269 39.55 9.14 15.45
C GLU A 269 38.09 9.15 14.97
N SER A 270 37.24 8.31 15.56
CA SER A 270 35.81 8.25 15.21
C SER A 270 35.11 9.58 15.47
N ILE A 271 35.44 10.23 16.58
CA ILE A 271 34.93 11.58 16.90
C ILE A 271 35.37 12.59 15.84
N LYS A 272 36.63 12.54 15.40
CA LYS A 272 37.18 13.45 14.39
C LYS A 272 36.49 13.27 13.04
N GLU A 273 36.26 12.03 12.61
CA GLU A 273 35.60 11.72 11.34
C GLU A 273 34.13 12.15 11.34
N VAL A 274 33.37 11.84 12.39
CA VAL A 274 31.97 12.28 12.46
C VAL A 274 31.86 13.81 12.56
N LYS A 275 32.80 14.47 13.26
CA LYS A 275 32.88 15.94 13.27
C LYS A 275 33.15 16.54 11.89
N SER A 276 33.96 15.90 11.03
CA SER A 276 34.20 16.45 9.68
C SER A 276 32.95 16.45 8.81
N VAL A 277 32.08 15.47 9.01
CA VAL A 277 30.78 15.33 8.33
C VAL A 277 29.77 16.36 8.83
N PHE A 278 29.50 16.39 10.14
CA PHE A 278 28.42 17.23 10.70
C PHE A 278 28.85 18.65 11.07
N LYS A 279 30.16 18.97 11.01
CA LYS A 279 30.81 20.18 11.56
C LYS A 279 30.72 20.31 13.09
N LYS A 280 29.60 19.91 13.69
CA LYS A 280 29.35 19.78 15.13
C LYS A 280 28.68 18.44 15.40
N LEU A 281 29.09 17.75 16.47
CA LEU A 281 28.48 16.47 16.82
C LEU A 281 27.00 16.62 17.16
N PRO A 282 26.12 15.84 16.52
CA PRO A 282 24.72 15.74 16.94
C PRO A 282 24.59 15.23 18.39
N PRO A 283 23.62 15.72 19.17
CA PRO A 283 23.39 15.24 20.53
C PRO A 283 23.10 13.73 20.57
N GLY A 284 23.77 13.02 21.47
CA GLY A 284 23.57 11.58 21.69
C GLY A 284 24.14 10.65 20.61
N ILE A 285 24.85 11.19 19.61
CA ILE A 285 25.43 10.36 18.55
C ILE A 285 26.57 9.49 19.12
N LYS A 286 26.43 8.17 18.94
CA LYS A 286 27.53 7.22 19.11
C LYS A 286 28.32 7.15 17.81
N CYS A 287 29.51 7.77 17.78
CA CYS A 287 30.28 7.96 16.55
C CYS A 287 30.65 6.62 15.87
N ASP A 288 31.11 5.63 16.65
CA ASP A 288 31.52 4.33 16.13
C ASP A 288 30.35 3.54 15.53
N VAL A 289 29.20 3.59 16.21
CA VAL A 289 27.95 2.95 15.74
C VAL A 289 27.47 3.62 14.45
N TRP A 290 27.56 4.94 14.36
CA TRP A 290 27.20 5.68 13.16
C TRP A 290 28.12 5.35 11.97
N LEU A 291 29.44 5.27 12.20
CA LEU A 291 30.42 4.89 11.19
C LEU A 291 30.24 3.44 10.71
N ARG A 292 29.97 2.50 11.63
CA ARG A 292 29.56 1.12 11.26
C ARG A 292 28.30 1.12 10.41
N GLY A 293 27.30 1.91 10.79
CA GLY A 293 26.05 2.01 10.05
C GLY A 293 26.27 2.55 8.64
N ARG A 294 27.17 3.54 8.48
CA ARG A 294 27.63 4.03 7.18
C ARG A 294 28.28 2.92 6.35
N GLN A 295 29.12 2.08 6.96
CA GLN A 295 29.73 0.94 6.27
C GLN A 295 28.70 -0.09 5.82
N TYR A 296 27.77 -0.51 6.69
CA TYR A 296 26.69 -1.43 6.33
C TYR A 296 25.76 -0.85 5.26
N TYR A 297 25.48 0.46 5.30
CA TYR A 297 24.65 1.13 4.29
C TYR A 297 25.28 1.02 2.89
N ASN A 298 26.61 1.19 2.81
CA ASN A 298 27.33 1.14 1.54
C ASN A 298 27.59 -0.29 1.07
N HIS A 299 28.17 -1.11 1.94
CA HIS A 299 28.78 -2.41 1.61
C HIS A 299 27.98 -3.61 2.07
N GLY A 300 26.88 -3.43 2.80
CA GLY A 300 26.10 -4.56 3.30
C GLY A 300 26.84 -5.42 4.33
N LEU A 301 26.36 -6.66 4.50
CA LEU A 301 27.01 -7.64 5.35
C LEU A 301 28.26 -8.19 4.63
N SER A 302 29.37 -8.23 5.36
CA SER A 302 30.65 -8.76 4.87
C SER A 302 30.99 -10.14 5.45
N GLY A 303 30.29 -10.58 6.49
CA GLY A 303 30.49 -11.88 7.11
C GLY A 303 29.29 -12.36 7.93
N PRO A 304 29.31 -13.63 8.36
CA PRO A 304 28.23 -14.21 9.14
C PRO A 304 28.10 -13.54 10.52
N SER A 305 26.92 -13.65 11.12
CA SER A 305 26.61 -13.15 12.47
C SER A 305 26.68 -11.61 12.64
N GLN A 306 26.74 -10.86 11.54
CA GLN A 306 26.73 -9.38 11.56
C GLN A 306 25.31 -8.78 11.60
N ARG A 307 24.25 -9.57 11.40
CA ARG A 307 22.85 -9.08 11.31
C ARG A 307 22.46 -8.14 12.45
N ALA A 308 22.68 -8.56 13.69
CA ALA A 308 22.22 -7.80 14.86
C ALA A 308 22.94 -6.45 14.99
N ASP A 309 24.26 -6.45 14.79
CA ASP A 309 25.07 -5.22 14.80
C ASP A 309 24.73 -4.31 13.61
N ALA A 310 24.48 -4.89 12.43
CA ALA A 310 24.03 -4.16 11.25
C ALA A 310 22.68 -3.48 11.49
N VAL A 311 21.70 -4.17 12.09
CA VAL A 311 20.39 -3.60 12.42
C VAL A 311 20.53 -2.43 13.39
N LEU A 312 21.32 -2.60 14.47
CA LEU A 312 21.56 -1.51 15.42
C LEU A 312 22.25 -0.31 14.75
N SER A 313 23.32 -0.58 14.01
CA SER A 313 24.17 0.45 13.42
C SER A 313 23.48 1.19 12.26
N LEU A 314 22.75 0.48 11.40
CA LEU A 314 21.93 1.08 10.34
C LEU A 314 20.82 1.95 10.92
N SER A 315 20.12 1.48 11.96
CA SER A 315 19.09 2.30 12.63
C SER A 315 19.67 3.62 13.12
N HIS A 316 20.82 3.56 13.79
CA HIS A 316 21.50 4.73 14.32
C HIS A 316 22.03 5.66 13.21
N TYR A 317 22.60 5.11 12.14
CA TYR A 317 23.04 5.88 10.99
C TYR A 317 21.89 6.60 10.30
N LEU A 318 20.79 5.90 10.03
CA LEU A 318 19.59 6.48 9.41
C LEU A 318 18.91 7.49 10.32
N PHE A 319 18.94 7.29 11.64
CA PHE A 319 18.39 8.25 12.62
C PHE A 319 18.99 9.65 12.45
N TYR A 320 20.31 9.74 12.31
CA TYR A 320 21.03 11.00 12.14
C TYR A 320 21.21 11.42 10.67
N GLY A 321 21.07 10.50 9.73
CA GLY A 321 21.36 10.73 8.31
C GLY A 321 22.86 10.91 8.04
N ASP A 322 23.18 11.35 6.83
CA ASP A 322 24.53 11.63 6.37
C ASP A 322 24.54 12.80 5.39
N PRO A 323 24.87 14.02 5.85
CA PRO A 323 24.94 15.22 5.00
C PRO A 323 25.92 15.10 3.84
N GLU A 324 27.05 14.41 4.02
CA GLU A 324 28.07 14.25 2.98
C GLU A 324 27.57 13.38 1.83
N ARG A 325 26.72 12.39 2.14
CA ARG A 325 26.11 11.46 1.18
C ARG A 325 24.67 11.81 0.82
N MET A 326 24.18 12.98 1.24
CA MET A 326 22.80 13.42 1.03
C MET A 326 21.75 12.41 1.54
N VAL A 327 22.07 11.65 2.59
CA VAL A 327 21.14 10.75 3.27
C VAL A 327 20.36 11.56 4.28
N SER A 328 19.04 11.67 4.08
CA SER A 328 18.16 12.40 4.98
C SER A 328 18.06 11.71 6.34
N PRO A 329 18.03 12.47 7.45
CA PRO A 329 17.78 11.90 8.77
C PRO A 329 16.34 11.37 8.86
N LEU A 330 16.22 10.14 9.32
CA LEU A 330 14.96 9.46 9.61
C LEU A 330 14.88 9.28 11.13
N GLY A 331 14.67 10.38 11.86
CA GLY A 331 14.67 10.44 13.33
C GLY A 331 13.38 9.91 13.97
N TYR A 332 12.88 10.58 15.01
CA TYR A 332 11.56 10.29 15.56
C TYR A 332 10.45 10.71 14.59
N GLY A 333 9.38 9.92 14.50
CA GLY A 333 8.27 10.13 13.55
C GLY A 333 8.53 9.59 12.14
N TYR A 334 9.66 8.90 11.94
CA TYR A 334 10.04 8.23 10.69
C TYR A 334 10.31 6.73 10.90
N GLU A 335 9.67 6.14 11.91
CA GLU A 335 9.90 4.74 12.31
C GLU A 335 9.63 3.78 11.15
N ASP A 336 8.54 3.99 10.40
CA ASP A 336 8.14 3.17 9.27
C ASP A 336 9.11 3.33 8.08
N GLU A 337 9.47 4.57 7.72
CA GLU A 337 10.43 4.82 6.63
C GLU A 337 11.81 4.24 6.95
N ARG A 338 12.26 4.39 8.21
CA ARG A 338 13.53 3.80 8.68
C ARG A 338 13.47 2.28 8.63
N LYS A 339 12.36 1.68 9.07
CA LYS A 339 12.13 0.22 9.00
C LYS A 339 12.21 -0.28 7.56
N TRP A 340 11.43 0.30 6.64
CA TRP A 340 11.40 -0.14 5.24
C TRP A 340 12.78 -0.01 4.57
N LEU A 341 13.50 1.09 4.83
CA LEU A 341 14.84 1.28 4.27
C LEU A 341 15.83 0.24 4.81
N MET A 342 15.78 -0.07 6.11
CA MET A 342 16.63 -1.11 6.70
C MET A 342 16.31 -2.50 6.16
N GLU A 343 15.02 -2.85 6.02
CA GLU A 343 14.58 -4.12 5.44
C GLU A 343 15.08 -4.27 4.00
N GLU A 344 14.92 -3.23 3.18
CA GLU A 344 15.34 -3.26 1.79
C GLU A 344 16.87 -3.34 1.65
N LEU A 345 17.61 -2.55 2.44
CA LEU A 345 19.08 -2.60 2.44
C LEU A 345 19.60 -3.98 2.85
N LEU A 346 19.05 -4.58 3.90
CA LEU A 346 19.47 -5.90 4.37
C LEU A 346 19.04 -7.00 3.40
N ARG A 347 17.84 -6.91 2.80
CA ARG A 347 17.39 -7.84 1.75
C ARG A 347 18.31 -7.77 0.53
N ALA A 348 18.70 -6.57 0.11
CA ALA A 348 19.52 -6.39 -1.08
C ALA A 348 21.02 -6.66 -0.86
N LYS A 349 21.55 -6.36 0.35
CA LYS A 349 22.99 -6.36 0.64
C LYS A 349 23.39 -7.31 1.78
N HIS A 350 22.67 -8.42 2.00
CA HIS A 350 23.14 -9.43 2.96
C HIS A 350 24.19 -10.40 2.39
N HIS A 351 24.39 -10.45 1.06
CA HIS A 351 25.43 -11.26 0.39
C HIS A 351 25.49 -12.74 0.81
N GLY A 352 24.33 -13.36 1.09
CA GLY A 352 24.26 -14.73 1.61
C GLY A 352 24.76 -14.92 3.05
N GLN A 353 25.16 -13.85 3.74
CA GLN A 353 25.77 -13.90 5.08
C GLN A 353 24.77 -14.02 6.23
N SER A 354 23.48 -14.03 5.94
CA SER A 354 22.41 -14.15 6.94
C SER A 354 21.37 -15.16 6.48
N LYS A 355 21.39 -16.35 7.09
CA LYS A 355 20.40 -17.40 6.83
C LYS A 355 18.98 -16.94 7.16
N ASP A 356 18.81 -16.14 8.22
CA ASP A 356 17.50 -15.65 8.63
C ASP A 356 16.86 -14.74 7.58
N ILE A 357 17.66 -13.87 6.95
CA ILE A 357 17.18 -12.99 5.89
C ILE A 357 16.90 -13.81 4.62
N SER A 358 17.78 -14.75 4.26
CA SER A 358 17.61 -15.61 3.09
C SER A 358 16.40 -16.55 3.20
N ALA A 359 16.10 -17.05 4.41
CA ALA A 359 14.96 -17.92 4.67
C ALA A 359 13.66 -17.15 4.97
N GLY A 360 13.69 -15.81 5.03
CA GLY A 360 12.53 -14.99 5.36
C GLY A 360 12.02 -15.20 6.79
N HIS A 361 12.90 -15.56 7.74
CA HIS A 361 12.49 -15.82 9.11
C HIS A 361 11.98 -14.54 9.80
N SER A 362 10.86 -14.66 10.51
CA SER A 362 10.17 -13.55 11.17
C SER A 362 10.98 -12.86 12.28
N ASP A 363 11.97 -13.54 12.86
CA ASP A 363 12.86 -12.97 13.89
C ASP A 363 13.70 -11.80 13.35
N GLY A 364 14.18 -11.91 12.11
CA GLY A 364 14.90 -10.84 11.41
C GLY A 364 14.11 -9.54 11.35
N LEU A 365 12.86 -9.65 10.90
CA LEU A 365 11.94 -8.52 10.76
C LEU A 365 11.57 -7.92 12.12
N LYS A 366 11.33 -8.75 13.14
CA LYS A 366 11.05 -8.28 14.51
C LYS A 366 12.23 -7.52 15.13
N GLN A 367 13.47 -7.87 14.80
CA GLN A 367 14.64 -7.13 15.27
C GLN A 367 14.71 -5.74 14.63
N ILE A 368 14.46 -5.65 13.31
CA ILE A 368 14.41 -4.37 12.60
C ILE A 368 13.29 -3.49 13.15
N GLU A 369 12.09 -4.05 13.34
CA GLU A 369 10.95 -3.32 13.93
C GLU A 369 11.31 -2.76 15.32
N ARG A 370 11.94 -3.55 16.18
CA ARG A 370 12.39 -3.09 17.51
C ARG A 370 13.44 -1.99 17.43
N ALA A 371 14.40 -2.10 16.52
CA ALA A 371 15.44 -1.09 16.35
C ALA A 371 14.89 0.22 15.78
N ALA A 372 13.97 0.11 14.82
CA ALA A 372 13.29 1.26 14.23
C ALA A 372 12.30 1.93 15.18
N ASN A 373 11.70 1.21 16.13
CA ASN A 373 10.77 1.78 17.13
C ASN A 373 11.43 2.08 18.48
N TRP A 374 12.76 2.05 18.57
CA TRP A 374 13.43 2.30 19.83
C TRP A 374 13.29 3.76 20.27
N VAL A 375 12.87 3.96 21.52
CA VAL A 375 12.71 5.28 22.14
C VAL A 375 13.39 5.26 23.52
N PRO A 376 14.16 6.30 23.89
CA PRO A 376 14.81 6.37 25.20
C PRO A 376 13.78 6.48 26.34
N PRO A 377 14.11 6.02 27.56
CA PRO A 377 13.15 5.93 28.68
C PRO A 377 12.37 7.23 28.95
N HIS A 378 13.03 8.38 28.90
CA HIS A 378 12.43 9.69 29.16
C HIS A 378 11.42 10.18 28.10
N ARG A 379 11.36 9.51 26.93
CA ARG A 379 10.41 9.82 25.84
C ARG A 379 9.33 8.76 25.67
N ARG A 380 9.36 7.65 26.41
CA ARG A 380 8.33 6.61 26.30
C ARG A 380 6.99 7.18 26.71
N GLY A 381 5.96 6.98 25.89
CA GLY A 381 4.61 7.52 26.09
C GLY A 381 4.41 8.96 25.58
N GLN A 382 5.45 9.61 25.04
CA GLN A 382 5.30 10.88 24.33
C GLN A 382 4.98 10.62 22.85
N GLU A 383 4.12 11.46 22.27
CA GLU A 383 3.79 11.38 20.86
C GLU A 383 5.01 11.75 20.00
N ALA A 384 5.41 10.85 19.10
CA ALA A 384 6.53 11.07 18.20
C ALA A 384 6.11 12.05 17.10
N ARG A 385 6.50 13.33 17.26
CA ARG A 385 6.29 14.34 16.23
C ARG A 385 7.39 14.23 15.17
N LYS A 386 6.97 13.97 13.94
CA LYS A 386 7.83 14.09 12.75
C LYS A 386 8.35 15.52 12.69
N TYR A 387 9.67 15.68 12.64
CA TYR A 387 10.25 17.00 12.46
C TYR A 387 10.01 17.43 11.01
N GLU A 388 9.04 18.30 10.81
CA GLU A 388 8.86 19.03 9.57
C GLU A 388 9.54 20.38 9.72
N PHE A 389 10.32 20.80 8.70
CA PHE A 389 10.92 22.13 8.68
C PHE A 389 9.81 23.16 8.49
N GLU A 390 9.22 23.62 9.59
CA GLU A 390 8.27 24.72 9.57
C GLU A 390 9.03 26.03 9.30
N VAL A 391 8.85 26.59 8.11
CA VAL A 391 9.34 27.95 7.82
C VAL A 391 8.62 28.90 8.79
N PRO A 392 9.32 29.65 9.65
CA PRO A 392 8.68 30.50 10.64
C PRO A 392 7.66 31.43 9.97
N VAL A 393 6.46 31.55 10.55
CA VAL A 393 5.39 32.43 10.03
C VAL A 393 5.91 33.85 9.81
N VAL A 394 6.80 34.33 10.68
CA VAL A 394 7.48 35.62 10.57
C VAL A 394 8.29 35.76 9.27
N TRP A 395 8.96 34.69 8.82
CA TRP A 395 9.68 34.68 7.55
C TRP A 395 8.75 34.69 6.34
N VAL A 396 7.64 33.94 6.40
CA VAL A 396 6.63 33.94 5.34
C VAL A 396 6.01 35.33 5.20
N MET A 397 5.62 35.94 6.33
CA MET A 397 5.08 37.30 6.36
C MET A 397 6.10 38.36 5.91
N ALA A 398 7.37 38.25 6.36
CA ALA A 398 8.43 39.16 5.94
C ALA A 398 8.73 39.05 4.43
N ASN A 399 8.75 37.84 3.87
CA ASN A 399 8.92 37.63 2.44
C ASN A 399 7.72 38.14 1.64
N ALA A 400 6.49 37.95 2.14
CA ALA A 400 5.29 38.50 1.52
C ALA A 400 5.31 40.04 1.52
N LYS A 401 5.72 40.67 2.63
CA LYS A 401 5.86 42.12 2.74
C LYS A 401 6.94 42.65 1.78
N ARG A 402 8.12 42.03 1.73
CA ARG A 402 9.17 42.41 0.76
C ARG A 402 8.70 42.26 -0.69
N LYS A 403 7.95 41.20 -1.00
CA LYS A 403 7.36 40.99 -2.33
C LYS A 403 6.34 42.09 -2.66
N ALA A 404 5.48 42.46 -1.72
CA ALA A 404 4.50 43.54 -1.90
C ALA A 404 5.19 44.90 -2.12
N THR A 405 6.18 45.24 -1.30
CA THR A 405 6.97 46.48 -1.46
C THR A 405 7.70 46.52 -2.79
N ALA A 406 8.32 45.42 -3.21
CA ALA A 406 8.99 45.35 -4.51
C ALA A 406 8.01 45.57 -5.67
N ARG A 407 6.82 44.95 -5.64
CA ARG A 407 5.78 45.17 -6.65
C ARG A 407 5.30 46.61 -6.68
N GLN A 408 5.07 47.22 -5.51
CA GLN A 408 4.65 48.62 -5.40
C GLN A 408 5.69 49.58 -5.97
N ASN A 409 6.97 49.38 -5.62
CA ASN A 409 8.07 50.21 -6.16
C ASN A 409 8.20 50.07 -7.68
N ILE A 410 8.06 48.85 -8.20
CA ILE A 410 8.09 48.61 -9.65
C ILE A 410 6.90 49.28 -10.34
N GLN A 411 5.69 49.15 -9.80
CA GLN A 411 4.49 49.80 -10.36
C GLN A 411 4.61 51.32 -10.36
N ALA A 412 5.07 51.91 -9.25
CA ALA A 412 5.29 53.36 -9.16
C ALA A 412 6.34 53.83 -10.19
N ALA A 413 7.47 53.12 -10.29
CA ALA A 413 8.51 53.47 -11.26
C ALA A 413 8.01 53.38 -12.71
N VAL A 414 7.20 52.36 -13.04
CA VAL A 414 6.59 52.21 -14.37
C VAL A 414 5.58 53.34 -14.64
N ALA A 415 4.72 53.66 -13.67
CA ALA A 415 3.73 54.73 -13.80
C ALA A 415 4.41 56.08 -14.07
N ASP A 416 5.49 56.39 -13.36
CA ASP A 416 6.26 57.61 -13.60
C ASP A 416 6.83 57.65 -15.03
N PHE A 417 7.33 56.53 -15.56
CA PHE A 417 7.84 56.47 -16.94
C PHE A 417 6.71 56.62 -17.97
N GLU A 418 5.53 56.04 -17.69
CA GLU A 418 4.34 56.21 -18.52
C GLU A 418 3.83 57.67 -18.51
N GLU A 419 3.83 58.34 -17.36
CA GLU A 419 3.43 59.75 -17.22
C GLU A 419 4.40 60.69 -17.95
N MET A 420 5.71 60.40 -17.89
CA MET A 420 6.74 61.16 -18.60
C MET A 420 6.80 60.82 -20.10
N GLY A 421 6.11 59.78 -20.57
CA GLY A 421 6.15 59.31 -21.95
C GLY A 421 7.55 58.86 -22.41
N GLN A 422 8.41 58.43 -21.47
CA GLN A 422 9.81 58.09 -21.75
C GLN A 422 10.02 56.58 -21.88
N PRO A 423 10.70 56.10 -22.94
CA PRO A 423 11.13 54.71 -23.00
C PRO A 423 12.16 54.44 -21.90
N PHE A 424 12.07 53.28 -21.25
CA PHE A 424 12.96 52.89 -20.15
C PHE A 424 13.51 51.48 -20.34
N SER A 425 14.75 51.24 -19.92
CA SER A 425 15.38 49.91 -19.94
C SER A 425 15.24 49.19 -18.58
N THR A 426 15.61 47.91 -18.53
CA THR A 426 15.72 47.17 -17.26
C THR A 426 16.75 47.77 -16.31
N ARG A 427 17.77 48.46 -16.84
CA ARG A 427 18.77 49.20 -16.06
C ARG A 427 18.15 50.43 -15.41
N ASP A 428 17.31 51.16 -16.12
CA ASP A 428 16.64 52.36 -15.60
C ASP A 428 15.62 52.01 -14.53
N LEU A 429 14.87 50.91 -14.74
CA LEU A 429 13.95 50.37 -13.76
C LEU A 429 14.69 49.92 -12.48
N LYS A 430 15.86 49.29 -12.62
CA LYS A 430 16.73 48.92 -11.50
C LYS A 430 17.23 50.15 -10.72
N LEU A 431 17.65 51.20 -11.42
CA LEU A 431 18.10 52.44 -10.79
C LEU A 431 16.97 53.12 -10.03
N LYS A 432 15.75 53.12 -10.59
CA LYS A 432 14.60 53.81 -9.99
C LYS A 432 13.93 53.05 -8.84
N THR A 433 13.93 51.71 -8.90
CA THR A 433 13.29 50.86 -7.87
C THR A 433 14.24 50.34 -6.80
N CYS A 434 15.56 50.46 -7.03
CA CYS A 434 16.63 49.81 -6.27
C CYS A 434 16.48 48.27 -6.15
N CYS A 435 15.62 47.65 -6.97
CA CYS A 435 15.39 46.21 -6.94
C CYS A 435 16.50 45.44 -7.69
N SER A 436 16.79 44.21 -7.26
CA SER A 436 17.74 43.34 -7.98
C SER A 436 17.20 42.96 -9.36
N THR A 437 18.10 42.60 -10.29
CA THR A 437 17.73 42.11 -11.63
C THR A 437 16.82 40.88 -11.57
N ASP A 438 17.08 39.97 -10.63
CA ASP A 438 16.28 38.76 -10.43
C ASP A 438 14.87 39.08 -9.93
N THR A 439 14.74 40.10 -9.07
CA THR A 439 13.44 40.59 -8.60
C THR A 439 12.64 41.21 -9.74
N LEU A 440 13.29 42.00 -10.61
CA LEU A 440 12.64 42.60 -11.78
C LEU A 440 12.19 41.52 -12.79
N ALA A 441 13.02 40.49 -13.03
CA ALA A 441 12.68 39.38 -13.91
C ALA A 441 11.47 38.58 -13.41
N LYS A 442 11.41 38.29 -12.11
CA LYS A 442 10.27 37.61 -11.46
C LYS A 442 8.97 38.41 -11.50
N HIS A 443 9.06 39.73 -11.69
CA HIS A 443 7.94 40.66 -11.75
C HIS A 443 7.82 41.35 -13.11
N ALA A 444 8.21 40.66 -14.19
CA ALA A 444 8.11 41.16 -15.56
C ALA A 444 6.67 41.50 -15.97
N ASP A 445 5.68 40.87 -15.32
CA ASP A 445 4.25 41.17 -15.49
C ASP A 445 3.91 42.65 -15.28
N LEU A 446 4.68 43.36 -14.45
CA LEU A 446 4.39 44.74 -14.04
C LEU A 446 4.97 45.82 -14.96
N TRP A 447 6.00 45.51 -15.75
CA TRP A 447 6.77 46.54 -16.47
C TRP A 447 7.05 46.22 -17.93
N LYS A 448 7.04 44.95 -18.34
CA LYS A 448 7.44 44.56 -19.70
C LYS A 448 6.48 45.10 -20.77
N HIS A 449 5.17 45.02 -20.54
CA HIS A 449 4.18 45.59 -21.43
C HIS A 449 4.24 47.13 -21.53
N ALA A 450 4.55 47.83 -20.43
CA ALA A 450 4.72 49.29 -20.45
C ALA A 450 5.98 49.69 -21.22
N GLN A 451 7.07 48.96 -21.03
CA GLN A 451 8.32 49.14 -21.78
C GLN A 451 8.11 48.92 -23.28
N GLU A 452 7.45 47.85 -23.69
CA GLU A 452 7.13 47.55 -25.10
C GLU A 452 6.26 48.66 -25.72
N ARG A 453 5.30 49.20 -24.96
CA ARG A 453 4.42 50.27 -25.41
C ARG A 453 5.15 51.61 -25.59
N LEU A 454 6.00 51.98 -24.63
CA LEU A 454 6.74 53.26 -24.64
C LEU A 454 7.97 53.26 -25.56
N SER A 455 8.57 52.09 -25.82
CA SER A 455 9.72 51.98 -26.73
C SER A 455 9.35 52.06 -28.20
N GLY A 456 8.06 51.96 -28.56
CA GLY A 456 7.59 52.08 -29.94
C GLY A 456 8.10 50.98 -30.89
N VAL A 457 8.83 49.99 -30.38
CA VAL A 457 9.38 48.87 -31.16
C VAL A 457 8.65 47.59 -30.75
N CYS A 458 7.66 47.21 -31.54
CA CYS A 458 7.12 45.86 -31.51
C CYS A 458 8.20 44.92 -32.05
N LEU A 459 9.04 44.37 -31.17
CA LEU A 459 9.83 43.20 -31.51
C LEU A 459 8.84 42.04 -31.61
N ALA A 460 8.44 41.72 -32.85
CA ALA A 460 7.68 40.54 -33.17
C ALA A 460 8.31 39.33 -32.45
N ALA A 461 7.51 38.61 -31.69
CA ALA A 461 7.91 37.36 -31.08
C ALA A 461 8.42 36.44 -32.19
N ASP A 462 9.73 36.20 -32.19
CA ASP A 462 10.42 35.19 -32.99
C ASP A 462 9.73 33.84 -32.76
N PRO A 463 8.93 33.32 -33.71
CA PRO A 463 8.48 31.95 -33.65
C PRO A 463 9.65 31.13 -34.17
N GLY A 464 10.38 30.47 -33.27
CA GLY A 464 11.51 29.62 -33.61
C GLY A 464 11.13 28.45 -34.53
N GLU A 465 10.92 28.74 -35.81
CA GLU A 465 10.68 27.78 -36.87
C GLU A 465 11.94 27.69 -37.73
N TYR A 466 12.64 26.59 -37.53
CA TYR A 466 13.70 26.10 -38.40
C TYR A 466 13.17 25.90 -39.82
N ASN A 467 13.92 26.42 -40.78
CA ASN A 467 13.69 26.29 -42.22
C ASN A 467 13.45 24.84 -42.67
N ALA A 468 12.33 24.59 -43.34
CA ALA A 468 12.19 23.52 -44.31
C ALA A 468 11.26 23.94 -45.46
N GLY A 469 11.81 23.97 -46.68
CA GLY A 469 11.04 23.66 -47.89
C GLY A 469 10.34 24.82 -48.61
N VAL A 470 11.00 25.27 -49.68
CA VAL A 470 10.52 26.09 -50.80
C VAL A 470 9.20 25.57 -51.41
N GLN A 471 8.21 26.44 -51.65
CA GLN A 471 7.63 26.75 -52.99
C GLN A 471 6.26 27.47 -52.94
N ALA A 472 6.28 28.70 -53.48
CA ALA A 472 5.37 29.25 -54.50
C ALA A 472 3.82 29.22 -54.36
N THR A 473 3.31 30.45 -54.25
CA THR A 473 2.26 31.11 -55.07
C THR A 473 0.74 30.86 -54.88
N ALA A 474 0.07 32.02 -54.87
CA ALA A 474 -1.18 32.40 -55.55
C ALA A 474 -2.49 32.51 -54.74
N LYS A 475 -3.25 33.54 -55.12
CA LYS A 475 -4.42 34.16 -54.48
C LYS A 475 -5.76 33.52 -54.91
N GLN A 476 -6.75 33.73 -54.03
CA GLN A 476 -8.15 34.13 -54.29
C GLN A 476 -9.28 33.08 -54.45
N SER A 477 -10.38 33.42 -53.73
CA SER A 477 -11.82 33.24 -54.03
C SER A 477 -12.62 32.21 -53.20
N GLN A 478 -13.58 32.72 -52.40
CA GLN A 478 -14.83 32.06 -51.92
C GLN A 478 -15.89 32.04 -53.05
N PRO A 479 -17.13 31.45 -52.95
CA PRO A 479 -17.98 31.02 -51.79
C PRO A 479 -18.62 29.60 -51.98
N ALA A 480 -19.51 28.98 -51.19
CA ALA A 480 -20.58 29.42 -50.27
C ALA A 480 -20.85 28.42 -49.13
N ALA A 481 -21.53 28.88 -48.07
CA ALA A 481 -21.77 28.20 -46.79
C ALA A 481 -22.61 26.91 -46.87
N PRO A 482 -22.42 26.00 -45.89
CA PRO A 482 -23.55 25.73 -44.99
C PRO A 482 -23.16 25.53 -43.50
N LEU A 483 -24.01 26.11 -42.65
CA LEU A 483 -24.30 25.75 -41.25
C LEU A 483 -23.19 25.96 -40.20
N ASP A 484 -23.47 26.86 -39.25
CA ASP A 484 -22.64 27.19 -38.09
C ASP A 484 -21.99 25.95 -37.44
N PRO A 485 -20.66 25.77 -37.56
CA PRO A 485 -19.98 24.83 -36.70
C PRO A 485 -19.91 25.48 -35.32
N LYS A 486 -20.45 24.81 -34.30
CA LYS A 486 -20.18 25.11 -32.88
C LYS A 486 -18.69 25.41 -32.75
N ILE A 487 -18.33 26.69 -32.60
CA ILE A 487 -16.94 27.11 -32.39
C ILE A 487 -16.51 26.43 -31.10
N MET A 488 -15.74 25.35 -31.25
CA MET A 488 -15.16 24.66 -30.13
C MET A 488 -14.13 25.61 -29.51
N PRO A 489 -14.28 26.03 -28.24
CA PRO A 489 -13.35 26.95 -27.65
C PRO A 489 -11.95 26.33 -27.65
N PRO A 490 -10.88 27.11 -27.94
CA PRO A 490 -9.51 26.62 -28.06
C PRO A 490 -9.07 25.78 -26.85
N GLY A 491 -9.50 26.15 -25.64
CA GLY A 491 -9.23 25.40 -24.42
C GLY A 491 -9.83 23.98 -24.40
N ARG A 492 -11.00 23.76 -25.00
CA ARG A 492 -11.62 22.43 -25.10
C ARG A 492 -10.94 21.56 -26.16
N LEU A 493 -10.41 22.18 -27.21
CA LEU A 493 -9.63 21.51 -28.25
C LEU A 493 -8.27 21.07 -27.68
N ALA A 494 -7.61 21.95 -26.92
CA ALA A 494 -6.39 21.63 -26.18
C ALA A 494 -6.62 20.50 -25.16
N ALA A 495 -7.70 20.57 -24.37
CA ALA A 495 -8.04 19.52 -23.40
C ALA A 495 -8.29 18.16 -24.07
N ARG A 496 -9.03 18.12 -25.18
CA ARG A 496 -9.23 16.87 -25.94
C ARG A 496 -7.91 16.33 -26.51
N ARG A 497 -7.01 17.20 -26.95
CA ARG A 497 -5.69 16.82 -27.47
C ARG A 497 -4.82 16.23 -26.36
N ILE A 498 -4.84 16.82 -25.17
CA ILE A 498 -4.15 16.29 -23.98
C ILE A 498 -4.72 14.92 -23.56
N VAL A 499 -6.05 14.79 -23.48
CA VAL A 499 -6.69 13.51 -23.13
C VAL A 499 -6.38 12.44 -24.18
N TYR A 500 -6.36 12.80 -25.46
CA TYR A 500 -5.97 11.90 -26.54
C TYR A 500 -4.50 11.48 -26.41
N GLU A 501 -3.58 12.41 -26.17
CA GLU A 501 -2.15 12.11 -25.96
C GLU A 501 -1.91 11.20 -24.75
N LEU A 502 -2.61 11.43 -23.63
CA LEU A 502 -2.56 10.57 -22.46
C LEU A 502 -3.06 9.16 -22.78
N LYS A 503 -4.19 9.04 -23.47
CA LYS A 503 -4.72 7.74 -23.93
C LYS A 503 -3.73 7.02 -24.85
N MET A 504 -3.10 7.74 -25.78
CA MET A 504 -2.08 7.16 -26.69
C MET A 504 -0.79 6.80 -25.96
N ARG A 505 -0.46 7.48 -24.86
CA ARG A 505 0.68 7.14 -24.00
C ARG A 505 0.41 5.85 -23.22
N ASP A 506 -0.78 5.70 -22.64
CA ASP A 506 -1.18 4.49 -21.92
C ASP A 506 -1.20 3.28 -22.88
N GLN A 507 -1.75 3.44 -24.10
CA GLN A 507 -1.73 2.39 -25.12
C GLN A 507 -0.31 1.99 -25.52
N ARG A 508 0.62 2.95 -25.67
CA ARG A 508 2.03 2.66 -25.96
C ARG A 508 2.72 1.93 -24.81
N GLN A 509 2.42 2.30 -23.56
CA GLN A 509 2.96 1.61 -22.39
C GLN A 509 2.43 0.17 -22.29
N GLU A 510 1.15 -0.05 -22.58
CA GLU A 510 0.56 -1.38 -22.52
C GLU A 510 1.09 -2.28 -23.65
N ALA A 511 1.27 -1.74 -24.85
CA ALA A 511 1.94 -2.45 -25.95
C ALA A 511 3.39 -2.81 -25.61
N GLN A 512 4.15 -1.91 -25.00
CA GLN A 512 5.53 -2.18 -24.56
C GLN A 512 5.58 -3.26 -23.46
N LYS A 513 4.65 -3.25 -22.51
CA LYS A 513 4.56 -4.31 -21.48
C LYS A 513 4.23 -5.66 -22.10
N HIS A 514 3.30 -5.69 -23.06
CA HIS A 514 2.95 -6.93 -23.76
C HIS A 514 4.13 -7.48 -24.56
N GLU A 515 4.85 -6.63 -25.32
CA GLU A 515 6.07 -7.04 -26.02
C GLU A 515 7.18 -7.50 -25.07
N ALA A 516 7.34 -6.86 -23.91
CA ALA A 516 8.30 -7.27 -22.90
C ALA A 516 7.94 -8.63 -22.27
N ALA A 517 6.66 -8.89 -22.02
CA ALA A 517 6.17 -10.17 -21.51
C ALA A 517 6.43 -11.31 -22.52
N VAL A 518 6.07 -11.09 -23.79
CA VAL A 518 6.31 -12.07 -24.87
C VAL A 518 7.80 -12.33 -25.07
N ARG A 519 8.67 -11.31 -24.91
CA ARG A 519 10.12 -11.49 -24.99
C ARG A 519 10.68 -12.26 -23.80
N ALA A 520 10.14 -12.04 -22.60
CA ALA A 520 10.54 -12.76 -21.38
C ALA A 520 10.14 -14.24 -21.45
N GLU A 521 8.93 -14.53 -21.92
CA GLU A 521 8.43 -15.90 -22.12
C GLU A 521 9.31 -16.67 -23.13
N LYS A 522 9.59 -16.09 -24.30
CA LYS A 522 10.53 -16.67 -25.28
C LYS A 522 11.95 -16.87 -24.72
N GLY A 523 12.39 -16.02 -23.79
CA GLY A 523 13.67 -16.16 -23.11
C GLY A 523 13.70 -17.39 -22.19
N LEU A 524 12.63 -17.61 -21.43
CA LEU A 524 12.50 -18.76 -20.53
C LEU A 524 12.42 -20.09 -21.30
N ASP A 525 11.72 -20.11 -22.44
CA ASP A 525 11.63 -21.28 -23.32
C ASP A 525 13.01 -21.66 -23.88
N GLN A 526 13.77 -20.66 -24.32
CA GLN A 526 15.13 -20.86 -24.83
C GLN A 526 16.08 -21.33 -23.74
N GLU A 527 16.01 -20.76 -22.53
CA GLU A 527 16.81 -21.20 -21.39
C GLU A 527 16.48 -22.64 -20.96
N TRP A 528 15.21 -23.04 -21.02
CA TRP A 528 14.80 -24.42 -20.78
C TRP A 528 15.39 -25.36 -21.83
N MET A 529 15.26 -25.03 -23.11
CA MET A 529 15.84 -25.81 -24.21
C MET A 529 17.37 -25.92 -24.09
N ASP A 530 18.07 -24.86 -23.69
CA ASP A 530 19.52 -24.89 -23.50
C ASP A 530 19.93 -25.83 -22.35
N ARG A 531 19.17 -25.84 -21.24
CA ARG A 531 19.39 -26.79 -20.13
C ARG A 531 19.16 -28.23 -20.57
N VAL A 532 18.06 -28.50 -21.28
CA VAL A 532 17.77 -29.85 -21.78
C VAL A 532 18.84 -30.30 -22.77
N ASN A 533 19.23 -29.45 -23.72
CA ASN A 533 20.31 -29.75 -24.67
C ASN A 533 21.66 -29.99 -23.99
N SER A 534 21.96 -29.29 -22.90
CA SER A 534 23.17 -29.52 -22.08
C SER A 534 23.15 -30.90 -21.40
N LEU A 535 21.98 -31.33 -20.92
CA LEU A 535 21.78 -32.66 -20.33
C LEU A 535 21.82 -33.77 -21.38
N LEU A 536 21.40 -33.50 -22.61
CA LEU A 536 21.46 -34.43 -23.74
C LEU A 536 22.87 -34.55 -24.34
N LYS A 537 23.62 -33.44 -24.44
CA LYS A 537 25.01 -33.44 -24.93
C LYS A 537 25.97 -34.23 -24.04
N LYS A 538 25.64 -34.43 -22.76
CA LYS A 538 26.30 -35.41 -21.89
C LYS A 538 25.80 -36.81 -22.22
N ASP A 539 25.99 -37.21 -23.48
CA ASP A 539 25.49 -38.47 -24.01
C ASP A 539 26.17 -39.63 -23.27
N LEU A 540 25.42 -40.27 -22.38
CA LEU A 540 25.83 -41.43 -21.59
C LEU A 540 25.25 -42.72 -22.19
N SER A 541 24.92 -42.72 -23.49
CA SER A 541 24.51 -43.92 -24.23
C SER A 541 25.66 -44.94 -24.24
N GLY A 542 25.65 -45.86 -23.26
CA GLY A 542 26.72 -46.82 -22.95
C GLY A 542 27.41 -46.62 -21.61
N GLY A 543 27.02 -45.61 -20.82
CA GLY A 543 27.47 -45.39 -19.45
C GLY A 543 26.94 -46.44 -18.47
N SER A 544 27.57 -46.52 -17.29
CA SER A 544 27.14 -47.46 -16.25
C SER A 544 25.66 -47.26 -15.87
N PRO A 545 24.95 -48.29 -15.40
CA PRO A 545 23.55 -48.19 -14.97
C PRO A 545 23.28 -47.06 -13.95
N ALA A 546 24.27 -46.71 -13.13
CA ALA A 546 24.19 -45.60 -12.18
C ALA A 546 24.16 -44.22 -12.87
N GLN A 547 24.92 -44.04 -13.96
CA GLN A 547 24.96 -42.80 -14.73
C GLN A 547 23.67 -42.57 -15.50
N LEU A 548 23.09 -43.63 -16.09
CA LEU A 548 21.78 -43.57 -16.74
C LEU A 548 20.66 -43.18 -15.76
N LYS A 549 20.68 -43.71 -14.52
CA LYS A 549 19.75 -43.30 -13.46
C LYS A 549 19.85 -41.82 -13.10
N ILE A 550 21.06 -41.27 -13.03
CA ILE A 550 21.29 -39.84 -12.75
C ILE A 550 20.73 -39.00 -13.90
N GLN A 551 21.00 -39.37 -15.14
CA GLN A 551 20.52 -38.64 -16.31
C GLN A 551 18.99 -38.65 -16.40
N ILE A 552 18.35 -39.80 -16.19
CA ILE A 552 16.88 -39.93 -16.14
C ILE A 552 16.29 -39.01 -15.07
N ASN A 553 16.89 -38.95 -13.88
CA ASN A 553 16.40 -38.08 -12.79
C ASN A 553 16.56 -36.58 -13.10
N LEU A 554 17.63 -36.19 -13.79
CA LEU A 554 17.85 -34.79 -14.19
C LEU A 554 16.87 -34.38 -15.29
N LEU A 555 16.68 -35.22 -16.31
CA LEU A 555 15.71 -34.95 -17.38
C LEU A 555 14.27 -34.96 -16.85
N ALA A 556 13.93 -35.84 -15.90
CA ALA A 556 12.62 -35.85 -15.25
C ALA A 556 12.32 -34.58 -14.45
N ARG A 557 13.36 -33.87 -13.95
CA ARG A 557 13.18 -32.55 -13.31
C ARG A 557 12.87 -31.47 -14.33
N GLU A 558 13.56 -31.45 -15.47
CA GLU A 558 13.25 -30.49 -16.54
C GLU A 558 11.88 -30.77 -17.18
N LEU A 559 11.43 -32.03 -17.21
CA LEU A 559 10.09 -32.41 -17.68
C LEU A 559 8.95 -31.79 -16.86
N LEU A 560 9.14 -31.57 -15.55
CA LEU A 560 8.13 -30.94 -14.68
C LEU A 560 7.90 -29.46 -15.00
N ILE A 561 8.85 -28.82 -15.66
CA ILE A 561 8.85 -27.40 -16.00
C ILE A 561 8.89 -27.17 -17.52
N ALA A 562 8.44 -28.17 -18.30
CA ALA A 562 8.36 -28.05 -19.75
C ALA A 562 7.42 -26.90 -20.14
N PRO A 563 7.85 -26.00 -21.05
CA PRO A 563 7.09 -24.79 -21.39
C PRO A 563 5.85 -25.08 -22.22
N SER A 564 5.84 -26.19 -22.98
CA SER A 564 4.71 -26.60 -23.81
C SER A 564 4.38 -28.09 -23.69
N GLU A 565 3.18 -28.48 -24.11
CA GLU A 565 2.76 -29.88 -24.18
C GLU A 565 3.59 -30.68 -25.21
N GLU A 566 4.02 -30.04 -26.30
CA GLU A 566 4.88 -30.66 -27.32
C GLU A 566 6.26 -30.99 -26.75
N ASP A 567 6.87 -30.05 -26.02
CA ASP A 567 8.16 -30.23 -25.35
C ASP A 567 8.11 -31.30 -24.27
N TRP A 568 7.00 -31.34 -23.52
CA TRP A 568 6.74 -32.38 -22.53
C TRP A 568 6.67 -33.77 -23.18
N ARG A 569 5.91 -33.91 -24.28
CA ARG A 569 5.79 -35.19 -25.01
C ARG A 569 7.12 -35.66 -25.56
N TRP A 570 7.89 -34.74 -26.16
CA TRP A 570 9.21 -35.04 -26.71
C TRP A 570 10.19 -35.52 -25.63
N LEU A 571 10.33 -34.77 -24.53
CA LEU A 571 11.27 -35.11 -23.46
C LEU A 571 10.84 -36.39 -22.70
N SER A 572 9.53 -36.59 -22.52
CA SER A 572 8.96 -37.81 -21.94
C SER A 572 9.26 -39.06 -22.79
N GLY A 573 9.16 -38.92 -24.13
CA GLY A 573 9.56 -39.97 -25.07
C GLY A 573 11.04 -40.33 -24.96
N HIS A 574 11.92 -39.32 -24.86
CA HIS A 574 13.36 -39.54 -24.69
C HIS A 574 13.69 -40.25 -23.37
N ILE A 575 13.08 -39.81 -22.26
CA ILE A 575 13.23 -40.45 -20.94
C ILE A 575 12.75 -41.92 -20.99
N SER A 576 11.68 -42.20 -21.74
CA SER A 576 11.15 -43.56 -21.88
C SER A 576 12.12 -44.48 -22.61
N SER A 577 12.78 -44.01 -23.67
CA SER A 577 13.83 -44.76 -24.37
C SER A 577 15.04 -45.06 -23.47
N LEU A 578 15.47 -44.11 -22.64
CA LEU A 578 16.56 -44.34 -21.66
C LEU A 578 16.16 -45.37 -20.58
N LYS A 579 14.89 -45.40 -20.17
CA LYS A 579 14.37 -46.42 -19.24
C LYS A 579 14.39 -47.81 -19.86
N GLU A 580 14.04 -47.95 -21.13
CA GLU A 580 14.09 -49.24 -21.85
C GLU A 580 15.52 -49.78 -21.92
N GLN A 581 16.50 -48.92 -22.21
CA GLN A 581 17.92 -49.30 -22.19
C GLN A 581 18.38 -49.77 -20.80
N LEU A 582 17.92 -49.11 -19.74
CA LEU A 582 18.25 -49.49 -18.37
C LEU A 582 17.55 -50.78 -17.93
N LEU A 583 16.32 -51.02 -18.36
CA LEU A 583 15.59 -52.28 -18.15
C LEU A 583 16.27 -53.45 -18.84
N ALA A 584 16.79 -53.26 -20.05
CA ALA A 584 17.58 -54.26 -20.77
C ALA A 584 18.87 -54.66 -20.03
N SER A 585 19.38 -53.80 -19.15
CA SER A 585 20.55 -54.06 -18.28
C SER A 585 20.23 -54.78 -16.95
N GLY A 586 18.97 -55.19 -16.73
CA GLY A 586 18.58 -56.02 -15.59
C GLY A 586 18.28 -55.28 -14.28
N GLN A 587 18.08 -53.95 -14.30
CA GLN A 587 17.67 -53.19 -13.11
C GLN A 587 16.33 -52.47 -13.32
N PRO A 588 15.30 -52.74 -12.48
CA PRO A 588 14.06 -51.96 -12.52
C PRO A 588 14.29 -50.54 -11.94
N VAL A 589 13.63 -49.55 -12.54
CA VAL A 589 13.56 -48.18 -12.02
C VAL A 589 12.12 -47.83 -11.72
N GLN A 590 11.80 -47.65 -10.43
CA GLN A 590 10.62 -46.93 -10.00
C GLN A 590 10.97 -45.45 -9.87
N LEU A 591 10.32 -44.60 -10.68
CA LEU A 591 10.28 -43.16 -10.41
C LEU A 591 9.10 -42.90 -9.47
N VAL A 592 9.35 -42.07 -8.45
CA VAL A 592 8.39 -41.74 -7.37
C VAL A 592 7.32 -40.72 -7.81
N ILE A 593 7.26 -40.35 -9.09
CA ILE A 593 6.50 -39.19 -9.54
C ILE A 593 5.42 -39.62 -10.54
N GLY A 594 4.16 -39.57 -10.11
CA GLY A 594 3.00 -39.60 -11.01
C GLY A 594 2.92 -38.27 -11.76
N LEU A 595 3.12 -38.31 -13.08
CA LEU A 595 3.19 -37.12 -13.93
C LEU A 595 1.89 -36.96 -14.72
N MET A 596 1.23 -35.80 -14.55
CA MET A 596 0.22 -35.31 -15.48
C MET A 596 0.83 -34.18 -16.32
N PRO A 597 0.42 -34.01 -17.60
CA PRO A 597 0.89 -32.90 -18.43
C PRO A 597 0.53 -31.54 -17.82
N PRO A 598 1.29 -30.47 -18.11
CA PRO A 598 0.96 -29.12 -17.67
C PRO A 598 -0.42 -28.70 -18.16
N ALA A 599 -1.22 -28.05 -17.30
CA ALA A 599 -2.53 -27.55 -17.66
C ALA A 599 -2.38 -26.39 -18.66
N SER A 600 -3.09 -26.50 -19.80
CA SER A 600 -3.12 -25.52 -20.89
C SER A 600 -3.62 -24.15 -20.48
#